data_AF-A0A831K6R3-F1
#
_entry.id   AF-A0A831K6R3-F1
#
_cell.length_a   1.000
_cell.length_b   1.000
_cell.length_c   1.000
_cell.angle_alpha   90.00
_cell.angle_beta   90.00
_cell.angle_gamma   90.00
#
_symmetry.space_group_name_H-M   'P 1'
#
loop_
_entity.id
_entity.type
_entity.pdbx_description
1 polymer ?
#
loop_
_entity_poly.entity_id
_entity_poly.type
_entity_poly.pdbx_seq_one_letter_code
_entity_poly.pdbx_strand_id
1 'polypeptide(L)'
;MSGGYKIVLIGIIMLILLIVPIEMYSKIQGLEREISYYKNEQKQFTKILWDEYGGDVYAAIDYFKQTNTELFEKLRSKNAYIAVESISAWNLDASYDVKTRIFWVWHKDYARPEDKDIVYIKLQAYYRNNLTRIRDFWVEYRVNHTSHRVLGISDSMAQMTVLRYYYRNLSKEIEKMLNFNISATRESCGELLVLTLKNNTWLNAELECMSSEKQSLCWILIGEVDDKTGKLKKIIVTKPFEGSCDKREEEYIMKISAELKVENMTLEDFENKILEMTGGKLIEINFER
;
A
#
# COMPACT_ATOMS: atom_id res chain seq x y z
N MET A 1 -44.57 37.69 -47.70
CA MET A 1 -43.73 36.48 -47.83
C MET A 1 -44.58 35.36 -48.38
N SER A 2 -44.27 34.86 -49.59
CA SER A 2 -45.13 33.89 -50.30
C SER A 2 -45.08 32.50 -49.65
N GLY A 3 -46.19 31.76 -49.70
CA GLY A 3 -46.36 30.46 -49.03
C GLY A 3 -45.32 29.39 -49.38
N GLY A 4 -44.64 29.52 -50.53
CA GLY A 4 -43.55 28.63 -50.94
C GLY A 4 -42.32 28.69 -50.01
N TYR A 5 -41.97 29.87 -49.48
CA TYR A 5 -40.82 30.01 -48.57
C TYR A 5 -41.02 29.30 -47.23
N LYS A 6 -42.26 29.27 -46.72
CA LYS A 6 -42.57 28.58 -45.46
C LYS A 6 -42.48 27.07 -45.61
N ILE A 7 -42.92 26.52 -46.75
CA ILE A 7 -42.86 25.09 -47.04
C ILE A 7 -41.41 24.63 -47.20
N VAL A 8 -40.58 25.40 -47.92
CA VAL A 8 -39.15 25.11 -48.07
C VAL A 8 -38.42 25.17 -46.73
N LEU A 9 -38.73 26.18 -45.89
CA LEU A 9 -38.14 26.29 -44.55
C LEU A 9 -38.51 25.11 -43.64
N ILE A 10 -39.78 24.68 -43.64
CA ILE A 10 -40.23 23.51 -42.88
C ILE A 10 -39.54 22.24 -43.37
N GLY A 11 -39.38 22.08 -44.69
CA GLY A 11 -38.64 20.96 -45.28
C GLY A 11 -37.17 20.91 -44.84
N ILE A 12 -36.49 22.06 -44.82
CA ILE A 12 -35.11 22.18 -44.35
C ILE A 12 -35.00 21.87 -42.86
N ILE A 13 -35.91 22.39 -42.03
CA ILE A 13 -35.93 22.12 -40.57
C ILE A 13 -36.17 20.63 -40.31
N MET A 14 -37.10 19.99 -41.01
CA MET A 14 -37.36 18.55 -40.91
C MET A 14 -36.15 17.71 -41.34
N LEU A 15 -35.45 18.13 -42.40
CA LEU A 15 -34.23 17.46 -42.88
C LEU A 15 -33.11 17.55 -41.83
N ILE A 16 -32.89 18.74 -41.24
CA ILE A 16 -31.90 18.94 -40.18
C ILE A 16 -32.25 18.10 -38.94
N LEU A 17 -33.53 18.07 -38.54
CA LEU A 17 -34.02 17.26 -37.42
C LEU A 17 -33.89 15.75 -37.65
N LEU A 18 -33.79 15.29 -38.90
CA LEU A 18 -33.54 13.89 -39.24
C LEU A 18 -32.04 13.56 -39.34
N ILE A 19 -31.23 14.47 -39.89
CA ILE A 19 -29.79 14.25 -40.06
C ILE A 19 -29.06 14.25 -38.71
N VAL A 20 -29.40 15.17 -37.79
CA VAL A 20 -28.71 15.30 -36.49
C VAL A 20 -28.80 14.01 -35.64
N PRO A 21 -29.96 13.37 -35.46
CA PRO A 21 -30.05 12.09 -34.75
C PRO A 21 -29.30 10.95 -35.44
N ILE A 22 -29.28 10.91 -36.78
CA ILE A 22 -28.56 9.87 -37.55
C ILE A 22 -27.05 10.02 -37.36
N GLU A 23 -26.52 11.24 -37.43
CA GLU A 23 -25.10 11.50 -37.15
C GLU A 23 -24.72 11.16 -35.70
N MET A 24 -25.58 11.53 -34.73
CA MET A 24 -25.38 11.18 -33.32
C MET A 24 -25.41 9.66 -33.12
N TYR A 25 -26.35 8.95 -33.75
CA TYR A 25 -26.43 7.49 -33.68
C TYR A 25 -25.20 6.82 -34.27
N SER A 26 -24.71 7.28 -35.42
CA SER A 26 -23.48 6.78 -36.03
C SER A 26 -22.25 7.00 -35.12
N LYS A 27 -22.14 8.19 -34.50
CA LYS A 27 -21.08 8.48 -33.52
C LYS A 27 -21.19 7.56 -32.29
N ILE A 28 -22.40 7.33 -31.78
CA ILE A 28 -22.63 6.42 -30.65
C ILE A 28 -22.21 4.99 -31.02
N GLN A 29 -22.61 4.48 -32.18
CA GLN A 29 -22.18 3.15 -32.64
C GLN A 29 -20.66 3.06 -32.83
N GLY A 30 -20.02 4.12 -33.32
CA GLY A 30 -18.56 4.21 -33.41
C GLY A 30 -17.90 4.07 -32.04
N LEU A 31 -18.35 4.85 -31.07
CA LEU A 31 -17.88 4.80 -29.68
C LEU A 31 -18.14 3.43 -29.03
N GLU A 32 -19.30 2.82 -29.27
CA GLU A 32 -19.61 1.48 -28.77
C GLU A 32 -18.66 0.41 -29.31
N ARG A 33 -18.30 0.50 -30.60
CA ARG A 33 -17.31 -0.40 -31.21
C ARG A 33 -15.92 -0.20 -30.63
N GLU A 34 -15.48 1.04 -30.46
CA GLU A 34 -14.19 1.35 -29.81
C GLU A 34 -14.16 0.84 -28.36
N ILE A 35 -15.22 1.08 -27.58
CA ILE A 35 -15.34 0.54 -26.22
C ILE A 35 -15.29 -0.99 -26.22
N SER A 36 -15.97 -1.64 -27.16
CA SER A 36 -15.95 -3.10 -27.29
C SER A 36 -14.53 -3.61 -27.62
N TYR A 37 -13.83 -2.91 -28.51
CA TYR A 37 -12.45 -3.22 -28.88
C TYR A 37 -11.52 -3.13 -27.67
N TYR A 38 -11.53 -2.00 -26.93
CA TYR A 38 -10.70 -1.83 -25.73
C TYR A 38 -11.04 -2.84 -24.62
N LYS A 39 -12.33 -3.19 -24.45
CA LYS A 39 -12.73 -4.26 -23.51
C LYS A 39 -12.15 -5.63 -23.90
N ASN A 40 -12.04 -5.92 -25.19
CA ASN A 40 -11.40 -7.15 -25.66
C ASN A 40 -9.89 -7.11 -25.43
N GLU A 41 -9.23 -6.00 -25.70
CA GLU A 41 -7.80 -5.83 -25.38
C GLU A 41 -7.53 -6.03 -23.88
N GLN A 42 -8.34 -5.41 -23.00
CA GLN A 42 -8.23 -5.59 -21.55
C GLN A 42 -8.36 -7.05 -21.11
N LYS A 43 -9.27 -7.81 -21.73
CA LYS A 43 -9.40 -9.26 -21.46
C LYS A 43 -8.18 -10.04 -21.93
N GLN A 44 -7.59 -9.67 -23.07
CA GLN A 44 -6.37 -10.30 -23.56
C GLN A 44 -5.18 -10.01 -22.64
N PHE A 45 -4.99 -8.75 -22.22
CA PHE A 45 -3.96 -8.40 -21.23
C PHE A 45 -4.16 -9.13 -19.91
N THR A 46 -5.40 -9.21 -19.44
CA THR A 46 -5.74 -9.98 -18.23
C THR A 46 -5.31 -11.44 -18.37
N LYS A 47 -5.57 -12.07 -19.53
CA LYS A 47 -5.15 -13.44 -19.78
C LYS A 47 -3.62 -13.57 -19.79
N ILE A 48 -2.92 -12.67 -20.48
CA ILE A 48 -1.45 -12.66 -20.53
C ILE A 48 -0.86 -12.55 -19.11
N LEU A 49 -1.41 -11.68 -18.27
CA LEU A 49 -0.96 -11.53 -16.89
C LEU A 49 -1.22 -12.77 -16.03
N TRP A 50 -2.34 -13.46 -16.24
CA TRP A 50 -2.59 -14.74 -15.57
C TRP A 50 -1.66 -15.84 -16.06
N ASP A 51 -1.37 -15.89 -17.35
CA ASP A 51 -0.45 -16.87 -17.94
C ASP A 51 0.99 -16.62 -17.44
N GLU A 52 1.39 -15.36 -17.27
CA GLU A 52 2.73 -14.96 -16.79
C GLU A 52 2.88 -15.08 -15.26
N TYR A 53 1.99 -14.44 -14.50
CA TYR A 53 2.14 -14.25 -13.04
C TYR A 53 1.16 -15.09 -12.20
N GLY A 54 0.30 -15.88 -12.83
CA GLY A 54 -0.68 -16.71 -12.11
C GLY A 54 -0.02 -17.67 -11.11
N GLY A 55 1.11 -18.25 -11.49
CA GLY A 55 1.93 -19.10 -10.60
C GLY A 55 2.35 -18.37 -9.32
N ASP A 56 2.84 -17.13 -9.45
CA ASP A 56 3.25 -16.31 -8.30
C ASP A 56 2.08 -15.93 -7.40
N VAL A 57 0.93 -15.60 -8.02
CA VAL A 57 -0.31 -15.30 -7.29
C VAL A 57 -0.75 -16.49 -6.45
N TYR A 58 -0.79 -17.69 -7.03
CA TYR A 58 -1.18 -18.89 -6.29
C TYR A 58 -0.16 -19.27 -5.22
N ALA A 59 1.14 -19.12 -5.50
CA ALA A 59 2.19 -19.31 -4.50
C ALA A 59 2.03 -18.39 -3.29
N ALA A 60 1.75 -17.10 -3.52
CA ALA A 60 1.50 -16.14 -2.44
C ALA A 60 0.23 -16.49 -1.63
N ILE A 61 -0.86 -16.86 -2.31
CA ILE A 61 -2.11 -17.27 -1.65
C ILE A 61 -1.89 -18.53 -0.79
N ASP A 62 -1.19 -19.53 -1.30
CA ASP A 62 -0.96 -20.78 -0.58
C ASP A 62 0.02 -20.60 0.57
N TYR A 63 1.06 -19.78 0.38
CA TYR A 63 1.96 -19.37 1.45
C TYR A 63 1.20 -18.66 2.58
N PHE A 64 0.29 -17.73 2.25
CA PHE A 64 -0.55 -17.09 3.26
C PHE A 64 -1.37 -18.10 4.07
N LYS A 65 -2.02 -19.06 3.40
CA LYS A 65 -2.82 -20.09 4.11
C LYS A 65 -1.97 -20.91 5.08
N GLN A 66 -0.74 -21.22 4.69
CA GLN A 66 0.21 -22.01 5.49
C GLN A 66 0.78 -21.22 6.67
N THR A 67 1.15 -19.95 6.47
CA THR A 67 1.82 -19.15 7.51
C THR A 67 0.83 -18.40 8.42
N ASN A 68 -0.36 -18.06 7.91
CA ASN A 68 -1.38 -17.28 8.62
C ASN A 68 -2.68 -18.09 8.84
N THR A 69 -2.56 -19.36 9.24
CA THR A 69 -3.70 -20.30 9.35
C THR A 69 -4.85 -19.79 10.22
N GLU A 70 -4.56 -19.24 11.40
CA GLU A 70 -5.60 -18.70 12.30
C GLU A 70 -6.37 -17.54 11.63
N LEU A 71 -5.65 -16.62 10.98
CA LEU A 71 -6.25 -15.49 10.29
C LEU A 71 -7.05 -15.96 9.07
N PHE A 72 -6.53 -16.95 8.33
CA PHE A 72 -7.23 -17.57 7.21
C PHE A 72 -8.55 -18.22 7.65
N GLU A 73 -8.58 -18.99 8.74
CA GLU A 73 -9.81 -19.58 9.27
C GLU A 73 -10.78 -18.52 9.80
N LYS A 74 -10.27 -17.43 10.40
CA LYS A 74 -11.08 -16.26 10.79
C LYS A 74 -11.72 -15.57 9.59
N LEU A 75 -11.01 -15.47 8.46
CA LEU A 75 -11.58 -14.93 7.22
C LEU A 75 -12.63 -15.88 6.64
N ARG A 76 -12.35 -17.18 6.63
CA ARG A 76 -13.27 -18.22 6.13
C ARG A 76 -14.58 -18.25 6.93
N SER A 77 -14.52 -18.19 8.26
CA SER A 77 -15.71 -18.15 9.12
C SER A 77 -16.57 -16.90 8.90
N LYS A 78 -15.97 -15.79 8.45
CA LYS A 78 -16.68 -14.57 8.01
C LYS A 78 -17.20 -14.63 6.57
N ASN A 79 -17.21 -15.81 5.96
CA ASN A 79 -17.57 -16.01 4.55
C ASN A 79 -16.74 -15.13 3.59
N ALA A 80 -15.46 -14.93 3.92
CA ALA A 80 -14.52 -14.19 3.10
C ALA A 80 -13.56 -15.12 2.34
N TYR A 81 -12.91 -14.59 1.32
CA TYR A 81 -11.84 -15.27 0.58
C TYR A 81 -10.76 -14.29 0.20
N ILE A 82 -9.59 -14.82 -0.11
CA ILE A 82 -8.41 -14.05 -0.50
C ILE A 82 -8.27 -14.10 -2.01
N ALA A 83 -7.98 -12.95 -2.60
CA ALA A 83 -7.66 -12.79 -4.01
C ALA A 83 -6.48 -11.83 -4.16
N VAL A 84 -5.86 -11.85 -5.33
CA VAL A 84 -4.90 -10.80 -5.72
C VAL A 84 -5.65 -9.46 -5.82
N GLU A 85 -5.06 -8.42 -5.25
CA GLU A 85 -5.44 -7.01 -5.43
C GLU A 85 -4.53 -6.35 -6.46
N SER A 86 -3.22 -6.61 -6.38
CA SER A 86 -2.27 -6.11 -7.36
C SER A 86 -1.03 -6.99 -7.51
N ILE A 87 -0.38 -6.83 -8.66
CA ILE A 87 0.90 -7.42 -9.04
C ILE A 87 1.83 -6.24 -9.34
N SER A 88 2.98 -6.16 -8.70
CA SER A 88 4.05 -5.23 -9.07
C SER A 88 5.28 -6.03 -9.47
N ALA A 89 5.75 -5.83 -10.69
CA ALA A 89 6.93 -6.46 -11.25
C ALA A 89 7.91 -5.36 -11.73
N TRP A 90 9.03 -5.78 -12.33
CA TRP A 90 10.12 -4.88 -12.73
C TRP A 90 9.65 -3.58 -13.40
N ASN A 91 8.94 -3.65 -14.53
CA ASN A 91 8.53 -2.51 -15.34
C ASN A 91 6.99 -2.34 -15.43
N LEU A 92 6.27 -2.98 -14.52
CA LEU A 92 4.84 -3.18 -14.64
C LEU A 92 4.22 -3.14 -13.25
N ASP A 93 3.05 -2.50 -13.19
CA ASP A 93 2.09 -2.74 -12.13
C ASP A 93 0.74 -3.10 -12.74
N ALA A 94 0.00 -3.98 -12.05
CA ALA A 94 -1.34 -4.35 -12.42
C ALA A 94 -2.27 -4.42 -11.20
N SER A 95 -3.46 -3.82 -11.28
CA SER A 95 -4.51 -3.92 -10.27
C SER A 95 -5.64 -4.82 -10.76
N TYR A 96 -6.03 -5.80 -9.94
CA TYR A 96 -7.09 -6.74 -10.26
C TYR A 96 -8.43 -6.29 -9.69
N ASP A 97 -9.40 -6.04 -10.55
CA ASP A 97 -10.78 -5.86 -10.13
C ASP A 97 -11.47 -7.22 -10.03
N VAL A 98 -11.71 -7.66 -8.80
CA VAL A 98 -12.35 -8.95 -8.51
C VAL A 98 -13.79 -9.06 -9.04
N LYS A 99 -14.49 -7.93 -9.25
CA LYS A 99 -15.88 -7.91 -9.74
C LYS A 99 -15.92 -8.11 -11.26
N THR A 100 -15.08 -7.38 -11.98
CA THR A 100 -15.01 -7.47 -13.45
C THR A 100 -14.06 -8.58 -13.93
N ARG A 101 -13.20 -9.06 -13.04
CA ARG A 101 -12.13 -10.04 -13.28
C ARG A 101 -11.14 -9.58 -14.34
N ILE A 102 -10.82 -8.28 -14.32
CA ILE A 102 -9.93 -7.63 -15.27
C ILE A 102 -8.75 -7.03 -14.50
N PHE A 103 -7.56 -7.16 -15.09
CA PHE A 103 -6.39 -6.39 -14.67
C PHE A 103 -6.36 -5.04 -15.38
N TRP A 104 -6.16 -3.99 -14.59
CA TRP A 104 -5.76 -2.66 -15.05
C TRP A 104 -4.26 -2.57 -14.96
N VAL A 105 -3.60 -2.20 -16.05
CA VAL A 105 -2.17 -2.36 -16.25
C VAL A 105 -1.56 -0.99 -16.51
N TRP A 106 -0.44 -0.69 -15.85
CA TRP A 106 0.33 0.51 -16.14
C TRP A 106 1.84 0.23 -16.11
N HIS A 107 2.58 1.04 -16.86
CA HIS A 107 4.03 0.97 -16.88
C HIS A 107 4.61 1.58 -15.60
N LYS A 108 5.66 0.95 -15.09
CA LYS A 108 6.43 1.44 -13.94
C LYS A 108 7.73 2.05 -14.45
N ASP A 109 7.82 3.37 -14.39
CA ASP A 109 8.99 4.13 -14.88
C ASP A 109 10.23 3.95 -13.98
N TYR A 110 10.05 3.49 -12.74
CA TYR A 110 11.10 3.34 -11.74
C TYR A 110 11.23 1.87 -11.31
N ALA A 111 12.06 1.12 -12.05
CA ALA A 111 12.41 -0.27 -11.76
C ALA A 111 13.76 -0.34 -11.03
N ARG A 112 13.84 -1.08 -9.92
CA ARG A 112 15.11 -1.32 -9.22
C ARG A 112 15.82 -2.52 -9.83
N PRO A 113 17.12 -2.41 -10.21
CA PRO A 113 17.90 -3.52 -10.77
C PRO A 113 17.89 -4.83 -9.97
N GLU A 114 17.73 -4.72 -8.67
CA GLU A 114 17.72 -5.84 -7.72
C GLU A 114 16.40 -6.63 -7.73
N ASP A 115 15.31 -6.03 -8.23
CA ASP A 115 13.96 -6.60 -8.23
C ASP A 115 13.62 -7.35 -9.54
N LYS A 116 14.60 -7.63 -10.40
CA LYS A 116 14.33 -8.14 -11.76
C LYS A 116 13.52 -9.43 -11.78
N ASP A 117 13.84 -10.33 -10.87
CA ASP A 117 13.21 -11.63 -10.75
C ASP A 117 12.26 -11.69 -9.53
N ILE A 118 11.90 -10.54 -8.97
CA ILE A 118 11.00 -10.43 -7.82
C ILE A 118 9.66 -9.84 -8.29
N VAL A 119 8.58 -10.57 -8.01
CA VAL A 119 7.21 -10.10 -8.22
C VAL A 119 6.58 -9.90 -6.86
N TYR A 120 6.05 -8.71 -6.65
CA TYR A 120 5.33 -8.33 -5.45
C TYR A 120 3.84 -8.62 -5.66
N ILE A 121 3.31 -9.56 -4.89
CA ILE A 121 1.91 -9.98 -4.96
C ILE A 121 1.17 -9.43 -3.74
N LYS A 122 0.29 -8.46 -3.98
CA LYS A 122 -0.60 -7.93 -2.95
C LYS A 122 -1.89 -8.72 -2.92
N LEU A 123 -2.18 -9.33 -1.78
CA LEU A 123 -3.38 -10.06 -1.49
C LEU A 123 -4.36 -9.24 -0.66
N GLN A 124 -5.64 -9.45 -0.94
CA GLN A 124 -6.75 -8.78 -0.29
C GLN A 124 -7.88 -9.75 -0.02
N ALA A 125 -8.64 -9.50 1.05
CA ALA A 125 -9.79 -10.30 1.42
C ALA A 125 -11.10 -9.62 1.00
N TYR A 126 -12.03 -10.42 0.48
CA TYR A 126 -13.33 -9.97 0.03
C TYR A 126 -14.43 -10.85 0.60
N TYR A 127 -15.56 -10.26 0.98
CA TYR A 127 -16.75 -11.02 1.34
C TYR A 127 -17.34 -11.71 0.10
N ARG A 128 -17.63 -13.02 0.20
CA ARG A 128 -18.11 -13.82 -0.94
C ARG A 128 -19.48 -13.38 -1.45
N ASN A 129 -20.33 -12.83 -0.58
CA ASN A 129 -21.71 -12.46 -0.90
C ASN A 129 -21.83 -11.23 -1.83
N ASN A 130 -20.92 -10.26 -1.70
CA ASN A 130 -21.03 -8.97 -2.41
C ASN A 130 -19.70 -8.48 -3.01
N LEU A 131 -18.64 -9.27 -2.89
CA LEU A 131 -17.30 -8.93 -3.38
C LEU A 131 -16.77 -7.61 -2.81
N THR A 132 -17.23 -7.22 -1.61
CA THR A 132 -16.76 -6.03 -0.93
C THR A 132 -15.47 -6.36 -0.19
N ARG A 133 -14.48 -5.48 -0.36
CA ARG A 133 -13.18 -5.55 0.30
C ARG A 133 -13.34 -5.49 1.82
N ILE A 134 -12.65 -6.36 2.54
CA ILE A 134 -12.49 -6.24 3.99
C ILE A 134 -11.59 -5.05 4.26
N ARG A 135 -12.13 -4.04 4.95
CA ARG A 135 -11.34 -2.86 5.32
C ARG A 135 -10.18 -3.27 6.21
N ASP A 136 -9.08 -2.57 6.03
CA ASP A 136 -7.86 -2.72 6.82
C ASP A 136 -7.22 -4.11 6.76
N PHE A 137 -7.53 -4.91 5.76
CA PHE A 137 -6.77 -6.12 5.46
C PHE A 137 -6.02 -5.89 4.15
N TRP A 138 -4.77 -6.31 4.09
CA TRP A 138 -4.02 -6.66 2.89
C TRP A 138 -2.68 -7.24 3.37
N VAL A 139 -2.04 -8.02 2.52
CA VAL A 139 -0.68 -8.52 2.75
C VAL A 139 0.02 -8.55 1.41
N GLU A 140 1.27 -8.13 1.37
CA GLU A 140 2.06 -8.16 0.14
C GLU A 140 3.28 -9.05 0.35
N TYR A 141 3.48 -9.96 -0.61
CA TYR A 141 4.57 -10.93 -0.59
C TYR A 141 5.53 -10.67 -1.73
N ARG A 142 6.82 -10.85 -1.45
CA ARG A 142 7.88 -10.95 -2.46
C ARG A 142 7.95 -12.39 -2.94
N VAL A 143 7.80 -12.60 -4.24
CA VAL A 143 7.85 -13.93 -4.87
C VAL A 143 8.98 -13.94 -5.88
N ASN A 144 9.85 -14.96 -5.82
CA ASN A 144 10.82 -15.17 -6.87
C ASN A 144 10.10 -15.73 -8.10
N HIS A 145 10.03 -14.94 -9.17
CA HIS A 145 9.25 -15.25 -10.36
C HIS A 145 9.71 -16.53 -11.06
N THR A 146 11.02 -16.80 -11.08
CA THR A 146 11.58 -18.00 -11.73
C THR A 146 11.22 -19.30 -11.02
N SER A 147 11.15 -19.28 -9.69
CA SER A 147 10.93 -20.48 -8.86
C SER A 147 9.53 -20.56 -8.26
N HIS A 148 8.72 -19.51 -8.40
CA HIS A 148 7.45 -19.30 -7.72
C HIS A 148 7.54 -19.49 -6.19
N ARG A 149 8.72 -19.25 -5.62
CA ARG A 149 8.95 -19.37 -4.18
C ARG A 149 8.69 -18.03 -3.51
N VAL A 150 7.83 -18.03 -2.50
CA VAL A 150 7.64 -16.85 -1.64
C VAL A 150 8.88 -16.64 -0.79
N LEU A 151 9.47 -15.45 -0.90
CA LEU A 151 10.66 -15.03 -0.18
C LEU A 151 10.33 -14.51 1.22
N GLY A 152 9.16 -13.87 1.37
CA GLY A 152 8.70 -13.23 2.60
C GLY A 152 7.71 -12.11 2.29
N ILE A 153 7.27 -11.36 3.30
CA ILE A 153 6.48 -10.14 3.10
C ILE A 153 7.34 -9.06 2.43
N SER A 154 6.71 -8.05 1.81
CA SER A 154 7.42 -6.87 1.30
C SER A 154 7.86 -5.91 2.40
N ASP A 155 8.79 -5.02 2.04
CA ASP A 155 9.23 -3.89 2.86
C ASP A 155 8.05 -2.98 3.24
N SER A 156 7.19 -2.66 2.27
CA SER A 156 5.99 -1.86 2.46
C SER A 156 5.03 -2.48 3.48
N MET A 157 4.91 -3.81 3.50
CA MET A 157 4.07 -4.53 4.46
C MET A 157 4.66 -4.46 5.87
N ALA A 158 5.98 -4.62 6.02
CA ALA A 158 6.65 -4.52 7.31
C ALA A 158 6.48 -3.12 7.92
N GLN A 159 6.75 -2.07 7.13
CA GLN A 159 6.57 -0.67 7.54
C GLN A 159 5.11 -0.39 7.95
N MET A 160 4.16 -0.80 7.10
CA MET A 160 2.73 -0.60 7.36
C MET A 160 2.26 -1.30 8.63
N THR A 161 2.74 -2.52 8.92
CA THR A 161 2.37 -3.24 10.15
C THR A 161 2.73 -2.44 11.40
N VAL A 162 3.94 -1.85 11.41
CA VAL A 162 4.46 -1.06 12.53
C VAL A 162 3.68 0.25 12.69
N LEU A 163 3.57 1.04 11.63
CA LEU A 163 2.84 2.32 11.65
C LEU A 163 1.36 2.12 11.99
N ARG A 164 0.72 1.09 11.44
CA ARG A 164 -0.68 0.79 11.76
C ARG A 164 -0.87 0.48 13.23
N TYR A 165 0.01 -0.31 13.85
CA TYR A 165 -0.09 -0.61 15.27
C TYR A 165 0.07 0.66 16.09
N TYR A 166 1.09 1.46 15.77
CA TYR A 166 1.36 2.73 16.42
C TYR A 166 0.17 3.70 16.38
N TYR A 167 -0.33 4.07 15.20
CA TYR A 167 -1.42 5.05 15.07
C TYR A 167 -2.76 4.54 15.61
N ARG A 168 -3.00 3.22 15.64
CA ARG A 168 -4.26 2.67 16.15
C ARG A 168 -4.26 2.47 17.66
N ASN A 169 -3.12 2.12 18.25
CA ASN A 169 -3.06 1.65 19.63
C ASN A 169 -2.21 2.53 20.55
N LEU A 170 -1.15 3.16 20.03
CA LEU A 170 -0.17 3.85 20.88
C LEU A 170 -0.21 5.38 20.77
N SER A 171 -0.45 5.95 19.59
CA SER A 171 -0.24 7.40 19.36
C SER A 171 -1.02 8.26 20.37
N LYS A 172 -2.31 7.99 20.58
CA LYS A 172 -3.15 8.72 21.54
C LYS A 172 -2.70 8.57 22.99
N GLU A 173 -2.16 7.41 23.34
CA GLU A 173 -1.64 7.16 24.68
C GLU A 173 -0.36 7.95 24.91
N ILE A 174 0.53 7.96 23.92
CA ILE A 174 1.78 8.75 23.93
C ILE A 174 1.47 10.23 23.98
N GLU A 175 0.57 10.73 23.12
CA GLU A 175 0.12 12.13 23.13
C GLU A 175 -0.33 12.55 24.54
N LYS A 176 -1.10 11.69 25.22
CA LYS A 176 -1.56 11.91 26.58
C LYS A 176 -0.41 11.87 27.60
N MET A 177 0.50 10.89 27.51
CA MET A 177 1.67 10.79 28.39
C MET A 177 2.60 12.01 28.26
N LEU A 178 2.74 12.53 27.05
CA LEU A 178 3.56 13.70 26.71
C LEU A 178 2.82 15.03 26.92
N ASN A 179 1.58 14.99 27.43
CA ASN A 179 0.73 16.14 27.69
C ASN A 179 0.51 17.05 26.46
N PHE A 180 0.51 16.46 25.27
CA PHE A 180 0.10 17.17 24.08
C PHE A 180 -1.42 17.20 24.00
N ASN A 181 -1.97 18.40 23.80
CA ASN A 181 -3.39 18.57 23.53
C ASN A 181 -3.61 18.57 22.02
N ILE A 182 -4.44 17.66 21.52
CA ILE A 182 -4.74 17.51 20.08
C ILE A 182 -5.26 18.83 19.49
N SER A 183 -6.01 19.63 20.27
CA SER A 183 -6.51 20.94 19.82
C SER A 183 -5.43 22.03 19.72
N ALA A 184 -4.23 21.78 20.23
CA ALA A 184 -3.08 22.70 20.24
C ALA A 184 -1.89 22.17 19.41
N THR A 185 -2.07 21.04 18.73
CA THR A 185 -1.05 20.46 17.84
C THR A 185 -1.03 21.28 16.57
N ARG A 186 0.11 21.91 16.27
CA ARG A 186 0.30 22.71 15.05
C ARG A 186 0.75 21.82 13.89
N GLU A 187 1.62 20.86 14.17
CA GLU A 187 2.27 20.06 13.15
C GLU A 187 2.68 18.69 13.69
N SER A 188 2.63 17.68 12.82
CA SER A 188 3.12 16.32 13.05
C SER A 188 3.79 15.82 11.78
N CYS A 189 4.94 15.19 11.90
CA CYS A 189 5.68 14.63 10.79
C CYS A 189 6.36 13.33 11.23
N GLY A 190 6.67 12.48 10.25
CA GLY A 190 7.45 11.28 10.48
C GLY A 190 8.31 10.96 9.28
N GLU A 191 9.42 10.26 9.53
CA GLU A 191 10.43 9.93 8.53
C GLU A 191 10.96 8.52 8.77
N LEU A 192 11.09 7.75 7.69
CA LEU A 192 11.69 6.42 7.74
C LEU A 192 13.19 6.53 7.94
N LEU A 193 13.67 6.06 9.09
CA LEU A 193 15.10 6.02 9.40
C LEU A 193 15.74 4.76 8.84
N VAL A 194 15.09 3.60 9.07
CA VAL A 194 15.64 2.29 8.72
C VAL A 194 14.53 1.31 8.38
N LEU A 195 14.70 0.60 7.27
CA LEU A 195 13.91 -0.58 6.94
C LEU A 195 14.83 -1.66 6.39
N THR A 196 15.04 -2.73 7.15
CA THR A 196 15.97 -3.80 6.75
C THR A 196 15.46 -5.17 7.18
N LEU A 197 15.83 -6.19 6.42
CA LEU A 197 15.52 -7.58 6.72
C LEU A 197 16.77 -8.29 7.25
N LYS A 198 16.70 -8.83 8.47
CA LYS A 198 17.77 -9.61 9.10
C LYS A 198 17.22 -10.85 9.77
N ASN A 199 17.84 -12.01 9.51
CA ASN A 199 17.47 -13.28 10.15
C ASN A 199 15.94 -13.59 10.10
N ASN A 200 15.29 -13.33 8.95
CA ASN A 200 13.83 -13.47 8.74
C ASN A 200 12.96 -12.55 9.63
N THR A 201 13.51 -11.44 10.09
CA THR A 201 12.77 -10.41 10.83
C THR A 201 13.05 -9.05 10.18
N TRP A 202 11.99 -8.34 9.84
CA TRP A 202 12.09 -6.97 9.42
C TRP A 202 12.26 -6.08 10.62
N LEU A 203 13.24 -5.20 10.55
CA LEU A 203 13.44 -4.09 11.46
C LEU A 203 12.97 -2.82 10.75
N ASN A 204 12.03 -2.13 11.37
CA ASN A 204 11.52 -0.84 10.92
C ASN A 204 11.76 0.19 12.02
N ALA A 205 12.49 1.26 11.71
CA ALA A 205 12.66 2.39 12.60
C ALA A 205 12.14 3.66 11.93
N GLU A 206 11.22 4.34 12.60
CA GLU A 206 10.56 5.55 12.14
C GLU A 206 10.77 6.65 13.17
N LEU A 207 11.07 7.85 12.71
CA LEU A 207 10.99 9.04 13.53
C LEU A 207 9.55 9.55 13.51
N GLU A 208 9.03 9.93 14.67
CA GLU A 208 7.76 10.62 14.80
C GLU A 208 7.99 11.89 15.62
N CYS A 209 7.53 13.03 15.10
CA CYS A 209 7.68 14.33 15.73
C CYS A 209 6.33 15.02 15.83
N MET A 210 6.15 15.76 16.92
CA MET A 210 4.96 16.55 17.14
C MET A 210 5.27 17.89 17.79
N SER A 211 4.67 18.94 17.25
CA SER A 211 4.93 20.32 17.65
C SER A 211 3.64 21.02 18.07
N SER A 212 3.72 21.76 19.17
CA SER A 212 2.68 22.66 19.69
C SER A 212 3.28 24.04 19.96
N GLU A 213 2.47 25.00 20.38
CA GLU A 213 2.96 26.33 20.76
C GLU A 213 3.95 26.32 21.94
N LYS A 214 3.93 25.25 22.76
CA LYS A 214 4.69 25.19 24.02
C LYS A 214 5.87 24.24 24.00
N GLN A 215 5.83 23.24 23.12
CA GLN A 215 6.84 22.19 23.07
C GLN A 215 6.87 21.55 21.69
N SER A 216 8.05 21.09 21.30
CA SER A 216 8.28 20.28 20.11
C SER A 216 9.13 19.09 20.50
N LEU A 217 8.59 17.89 20.30
CA LEU A 217 9.22 16.65 20.72
C LEU A 217 9.18 15.63 19.60
N CYS A 218 10.25 14.85 19.50
CA CYS A 218 10.34 13.68 18.64
C CYS A 218 10.60 12.41 19.44
N TRP A 219 10.22 11.26 18.89
CA TRP A 219 10.57 9.94 19.40
C TRP A 219 10.78 8.98 18.23
N ILE A 220 11.48 7.88 18.50
CA ILE A 220 11.71 6.83 17.51
C ILE A 220 10.83 5.63 17.84
N LEU A 221 10.14 5.16 16.82
CA LEU A 221 9.37 3.93 16.80
C LEU A 221 10.24 2.83 16.20
N ILE A 222 10.53 1.78 16.96
CA ILE A 222 11.25 0.60 16.47
C ILE A 222 10.27 -0.57 16.48
N GLY A 223 10.07 -1.21 15.33
CA GLY A 223 9.22 -2.37 15.20
C GLY A 223 9.97 -3.54 14.59
N GLU A 224 9.79 -4.72 15.18
CA GLU A 224 10.22 -5.99 14.62
C GLU A 224 9.03 -6.73 14.04
N VAL A 225 9.10 -7.12 12.77
CA VAL A 225 8.02 -7.81 12.06
C VAL A 225 8.52 -9.14 11.53
N ASP A 226 7.77 -10.21 11.79
CA ASP A 226 8.05 -11.53 11.25
C ASP A 226 7.95 -11.53 9.72
N ASP A 227 9.03 -11.86 9.02
CA ASP A 227 9.06 -11.83 7.54
C ASP A 227 8.13 -12.87 6.90
N LYS A 228 7.79 -13.95 7.62
CA LYS A 228 6.91 -15.00 7.07
C LYS A 228 5.44 -14.61 7.17
N THR A 229 5.03 -14.07 8.31
CA THR A 229 3.62 -13.85 8.63
C THR A 229 3.18 -12.40 8.49
N GLY A 230 4.10 -11.44 8.55
CA GLY A 230 3.76 -10.01 8.64
C GLY A 230 3.27 -9.58 10.01
N LYS A 231 3.37 -10.44 11.03
CA LYS A 231 2.97 -10.12 12.40
C LYS A 231 4.06 -9.32 13.11
N LEU A 232 3.63 -8.31 13.85
CA LEU A 232 4.48 -7.55 14.75
C LEU A 232 4.94 -8.46 15.90
N LYS A 233 6.26 -8.62 16.07
CA LYS A 233 6.88 -9.37 17.16
C LYS A 233 7.15 -8.50 18.37
N LYS A 234 7.63 -7.29 18.12
CA LYS A 234 8.03 -6.32 19.13
C LYS A 234 7.80 -4.91 18.61
N ILE A 235 7.45 -4.00 19.52
CA ILE A 235 7.47 -2.57 19.24
C ILE A 235 8.03 -1.82 20.46
N ILE A 236 8.96 -0.91 20.19
CA ILE A 236 9.56 0.00 21.16
C ILE A 236 9.23 1.42 20.72
N VAL A 237 8.85 2.24 21.69
CA VAL A 237 8.79 3.70 21.54
C VAL A 237 9.85 4.28 22.46
N THR A 238 10.77 5.06 21.93
CA THR A 238 11.81 5.69 22.74
C THR A 238 11.23 6.78 23.64
N LYS A 239 12.00 7.22 24.63
CA LYS A 239 11.70 8.48 25.29
C LYS A 239 11.69 9.63 24.28
N PRO A 240 10.82 10.63 24.49
CA PRO A 240 10.82 11.83 23.67
C PRO A 240 12.12 12.62 23.89
N PHE A 241 12.59 13.28 22.85
CA PHE A 241 13.69 14.23 22.87
C PHE A 241 13.27 15.51 22.12
N GLU A 242 14.00 16.60 22.33
CA GLU A 242 13.73 17.86 21.64
C GLU A 242 13.95 17.70 20.12
N GLY A 243 12.97 18.12 19.34
CA GLY A 243 12.99 18.08 17.87
C GLY A 243 11.64 18.51 17.29
N SER A 244 11.59 18.80 16.00
CA SER A 244 10.49 19.47 15.30
C SER A 244 10.43 19.07 13.83
N CYS A 245 9.36 19.48 13.18
CA CYS A 245 9.14 19.29 11.74
C CYS A 245 9.82 20.36 10.87
N ASP A 246 10.64 21.24 11.46
CA ASP A 246 11.32 22.29 10.70
C ASP A 246 12.48 21.72 9.87
N LYS A 247 12.60 22.19 8.62
CA LYS A 247 13.64 21.78 7.64
C LYS A 247 15.09 21.90 8.12
N ARG A 248 15.37 22.66 9.18
CA ARG A 248 16.73 22.76 9.76
C ARG A 248 17.11 21.55 10.61
N GLU A 249 16.12 20.79 11.08
CA GLU A 249 16.33 19.54 11.82
C GLU A 249 16.27 18.30 10.92
N GLU A 250 15.84 18.42 9.66
CA GLU A 250 16.03 17.37 8.63
C GLU A 250 17.52 16.98 8.47
N GLU A 251 18.47 17.92 8.63
CA GLU A 251 19.91 17.60 8.64
C GLU A 251 20.32 16.74 9.85
N TYR A 252 19.69 16.95 11.01
CA TYR A 252 19.90 16.14 12.20
C TYR A 252 19.33 14.73 12.01
N ILE A 253 18.15 14.62 11.39
CA ILE A 253 17.53 13.35 11.03
C ILE A 253 18.38 12.60 10.01
N MET A 254 18.85 13.26 8.95
CA MET A 254 19.78 12.67 7.98
C MET A 254 21.10 12.23 8.64
N LYS A 255 21.59 12.99 9.63
CA LYS A 255 22.76 12.60 10.42
C LYS A 255 22.50 11.36 11.27
N ILE A 256 21.35 11.27 11.94
CA ILE A 256 20.93 10.06 12.68
C ILE A 256 20.88 8.87 11.73
N SER A 257 20.19 8.99 10.59
CA SER A 257 20.12 7.92 9.58
C SER A 257 21.50 7.53 9.04
N ALA A 258 22.40 8.49 8.83
CA ALA A 258 23.78 8.24 8.40
C ALA A 258 24.65 7.58 9.48
N GLU A 259 24.43 7.88 10.76
CA GLU A 259 25.12 7.24 11.89
C GLU A 259 24.60 5.82 12.15
N LEU A 260 23.35 5.54 11.79
CA LEU A 260 22.69 4.26 11.99
C LEU A 260 23.10 3.17 10.99
N LYS A 261 24.21 3.30 10.22
CA LYS A 261 24.69 2.35 9.19
C LYS A 261 24.37 0.87 9.52
N VAL A 262 23.23 0.42 9.01
CA VAL A 262 22.57 -0.78 9.52
C VAL A 262 23.23 -2.03 8.98
N GLU A 263 23.88 -1.97 7.82
CA GLU A 263 24.37 -3.14 7.07
C GLU A 263 25.21 -4.12 7.92
N ASN A 264 25.95 -3.62 8.92
CA ASN A 264 26.84 -4.45 9.75
C ASN A 264 26.44 -4.58 11.23
N MET A 265 25.31 -4.00 11.65
CA MET A 265 24.90 -3.93 13.07
C MET A 265 23.89 -5.04 13.42
N THR A 266 24.00 -5.71 14.58
CA THR A 266 22.93 -6.64 15.00
C THR A 266 21.64 -5.86 15.36
N LEU A 267 20.49 -6.54 15.44
CA LEU A 267 19.24 -5.90 15.89
C LEU A 267 19.40 -5.31 17.30
N GLU A 268 20.05 -6.06 18.18
CA GLU A 268 20.30 -5.64 19.57
C GLU A 268 21.24 -4.44 19.64
N ASP A 269 22.32 -4.43 18.86
CA ASP A 269 23.23 -3.27 18.78
C ASP A 269 22.53 -2.01 18.26
N PHE A 270 21.63 -2.19 17.29
CA PHE A 270 20.84 -1.09 16.72
C PHE A 270 19.88 -0.51 17.73
N GLU A 271 19.12 -1.37 18.42
CA GLU A 271 18.25 -0.94 19.51
C GLU A 271 19.04 -0.21 20.60
N ASN A 272 20.15 -0.80 21.06
CA ASN A 272 20.98 -0.19 22.10
C ASN A 272 21.49 1.18 21.69
N LYS A 273 21.98 1.33 20.45
CA LYS A 273 22.45 2.61 19.93
C LYS A 273 21.35 3.66 19.90
N ILE A 274 20.14 3.30 19.44
CA ILE A 274 19.01 4.24 19.47
C ILE A 274 18.65 4.61 20.91
N LEU A 275 18.59 3.63 21.81
CA LEU A 275 18.24 3.87 23.21
C LEU A 275 19.28 4.75 23.92
N GLU A 276 20.57 4.61 23.59
CA GLU A 276 21.62 5.51 24.06
C GLU A 276 21.40 6.95 23.56
N MET A 277 21.06 7.11 22.28
CA MET A 277 20.81 8.42 21.66
C MET A 277 19.56 9.10 22.24
N THR A 278 18.51 8.35 22.55
CA THR A 278 17.21 8.88 23.01
C THR A 278 17.02 8.86 24.52
N GLY A 279 18.02 8.42 25.30
CA GLY A 279 17.92 8.33 26.76
C GLY A 279 16.99 7.21 27.29
N GLY A 280 16.77 6.18 26.47
CA GLY A 280 16.03 4.95 26.79
C GLY A 280 14.65 4.83 26.16
N LYS A 281 13.88 3.86 26.65
CA LYS A 281 12.53 3.51 26.17
C LYS A 281 11.42 4.17 27.01
N LEU A 282 10.35 4.58 26.34
CA LEU A 282 9.08 4.99 26.94
C LEU A 282 8.11 3.81 27.03
N ILE A 283 7.95 3.08 25.93
CA ILE A 283 7.06 1.91 25.82
C ILE A 283 7.84 0.76 25.18
N GLU A 284 7.60 -0.46 25.65
CA GLU A 284 8.02 -1.69 24.98
C GLU A 284 6.90 -2.71 25.10
N ILE A 285 6.51 -3.30 23.97
CA ILE A 285 5.51 -4.36 23.91
C ILE A 285 6.08 -5.51 23.10
N ASN A 286 6.10 -6.69 23.72
CA ASN A 286 6.48 -7.96 23.08
C ASN A 286 5.21 -8.78 22.83
N PHE A 287 5.01 -9.20 21.59
CA PHE A 287 3.82 -9.96 21.14
C PHE A 287 4.07 -11.46 21.04
N GLU A 288 5.33 -11.89 21.04
CA GLU A 288 5.68 -13.29 21.15
C GLU A 288 5.45 -13.76 22.60
N ARG A 289 4.34 -14.47 22.80
CA ARG A 289 4.04 -15.31 23.97
C ARG A 289 3.65 -16.70 23.48
#